data_AF-A0A8D2IPB0-F1
#
_entry.id   AF-A0A8D2IPB0-F1
#
_cell.length_a   1.000
_cell.length_b   1.000
_cell.length_c   1.000
_cell.angle_alpha   90.00
_cell.angle_beta   90.00
_cell.angle_gamma   90.00
#
_symmetry.space_group_name_H-M   'P 1'
#
loop_
_entity.id
_entity.type
_entity.pdbx_description
1 polymer ?
#
loop_
_entity_poly.entity_id
_entity_poly.type
_entity_poly.pdbx_seq_one_letter_code
_entity_poly.pdbx_strand_id
1 'polypeptide(L)'
;MKKALSEQIKLLQSSAGINKQFREEFHKFEIENKCCGVLNGVEDWGNNKQEYQGCACEKQDQGTDFCKGSQYKTPCSEVILELIKKNMIIVMGVAFGLAFIEILGMVFSMILYCQIQNK
;
A
#
# COMPACT_ATOMS: atom_id res chain seq x y z
N MET A 1 1.15 13.66 4.55
CA MET A 1 1.15 12.30 3.93
C MET A 1 1.22 11.18 4.98
N LYS A 2 2.27 11.09 5.82
CA LYS A 2 2.39 10.01 6.85
C LYS A 2 1.17 9.88 7.78
N LYS A 3 0.58 10.99 8.26
CA LYS A 3 -0.64 10.98 9.10
C LYS A 3 -1.90 10.48 8.39
N ALA A 4 -2.08 10.77 7.10
CA ALA A 4 -3.23 10.29 6.34
C ALA A 4 -3.09 8.78 6.06
N LEU A 5 -1.87 8.33 5.83
CA LEU A 5 -1.55 6.92 5.61
C LEU A 5 -1.81 6.08 6.87
N SER A 6 -1.43 6.57 8.06
CA SER A 6 -1.68 5.85 9.32
C SER A 6 -3.16 5.62 9.61
N GLU A 7 -4.04 6.58 9.27
CA GLU A 7 -5.49 6.44 9.50
C GLU A 7 -6.11 5.39 8.58
N GLN A 8 -5.73 5.39 7.30
CA GLN A 8 -6.15 4.36 6.34
C GLN A 8 -5.67 2.96 6.75
N ILE A 9 -4.43 2.85 7.25
CA ILE A 9 -3.89 1.57 7.72
C ILE A 9 -4.65 1.05 8.94
N LYS A 10 -5.02 1.91 9.89
CA LYS A 10 -5.83 1.50 11.05
C LYS A 10 -7.19 0.93 10.63
N LEU A 11 -7.83 1.53 9.64
CA LEU A 11 -9.09 1.03 9.09
C LEU A 11 -8.91 -0.34 8.44
N LEU A 12 -7.86 -0.49 7.61
CA LEU A 12 -7.51 -1.76 6.99
C LEU A 12 -7.18 -2.83 8.02
N GLN A 13 -6.54 -2.47 9.14
CA GLN A 13 -6.13 -3.34 10.23
C GLN A 13 -7.27 -3.66 11.22
N SER A 14 -8.43 -3.01 11.11
CA SER A 14 -9.61 -3.31 11.94
C SER A 14 -10.49 -4.43 11.35
N SER A 15 -10.38 -4.71 10.05
CA SER A 15 -11.18 -5.72 9.37
C SER A 15 -10.56 -7.12 9.47
N ALA A 16 -10.88 -7.88 10.52
CA ALA A 16 -10.22 -9.15 10.89
C ALA A 16 -9.98 -10.17 9.75
N GLY A 17 -10.89 -10.29 8.78
CA GLY A 17 -10.73 -11.18 7.61
C GLY A 17 -9.74 -10.63 6.57
N ILE A 18 -9.93 -9.35 6.19
CA ILE A 18 -9.01 -8.62 5.29
C ILE A 18 -7.62 -8.53 5.93
N ASN A 19 -7.54 -8.38 7.26
CA ASN A 19 -6.28 -8.32 8.00
C ASN A 19 -5.39 -9.53 7.77
N LYS A 20 -5.96 -10.74 7.61
CA LYS A 20 -5.15 -11.95 7.42
C LYS A 20 -4.57 -12.00 6.01
N GLN A 21 -5.42 -11.85 4.99
CA GLN A 21 -4.98 -11.82 3.58
C GLN A 21 -4.03 -10.65 3.31
N PHE A 22 -4.37 -9.46 3.80
CA PHE A 22 -3.50 -8.30 3.71
C PHE A 22 -2.16 -8.55 4.39
N ARG A 23 -2.15 -9.16 5.58
CA ARG A 23 -0.91 -9.48 6.30
C ARG A 23 -0.02 -10.44 5.55
N GLU A 24 -0.59 -11.45 4.90
CA GLU A 24 0.14 -12.43 4.07
C GLU A 24 0.72 -11.79 2.81
N GLU A 25 -0.06 -10.99 2.09
CA GLU A 25 0.42 -10.28 0.91
C GLU A 25 1.44 -9.19 1.26
N PHE A 26 1.21 -8.47 2.37
CA PHE A 26 2.15 -7.47 2.85
C PHE A 26 3.45 -8.09 3.34
N HIS A 27 3.40 -9.31 3.88
CA HIS A 27 4.60 -10.06 4.24
C HIS A 27 5.45 -10.37 3.00
N LYS A 28 4.84 -10.82 1.89
CA LYS A 28 5.57 -11.01 0.64
C LYS A 28 6.20 -9.70 0.16
N PHE A 29 5.43 -8.61 0.24
CA PHE A 29 5.91 -7.28 -0.14
C PHE A 29 7.14 -6.85 0.68
N GLU A 30 7.13 -7.06 2.00
CA GLU A 30 8.26 -6.77 2.90
C GLU A 30 9.52 -7.52 2.50
N ILE A 31 9.42 -8.82 2.22
CA ILE A 31 10.55 -9.66 1.78
C ILE A 31 11.08 -9.19 0.42
N GLU A 32 10.20 -9.04 -0.57
CA GLU A 32 10.56 -8.65 -1.94
C GLU A 32 11.21 -7.28 -2.00
N ASN A 33 10.78 -6.36 -1.14
CA ASN A 33 11.23 -4.96 -1.15
C ASN A 33 12.20 -4.63 0.00
N LYS A 34 12.66 -5.65 0.74
CA LYS A 34 13.64 -5.55 1.84
C LYS A 34 13.31 -4.45 2.84
N CYS A 35 12.04 -4.40 3.24
CA CYS A 35 11.52 -3.42 4.19
C CYS A 35 10.72 -4.14 5.29
N CYS A 36 10.47 -3.45 6.40
CA CYS A 36 9.72 -4.01 7.51
C CYS A 36 8.77 -2.98 8.08
N GLY A 37 7.54 -3.39 8.39
CA GLY A 37 6.51 -2.53 8.94
C GLY A 37 6.04 -1.48 7.97
N VAL A 38 4.87 -0.91 8.24
CA VAL A 38 4.30 0.10 7.35
C VAL A 38 4.93 1.47 7.62
N LEU A 39 5.05 1.87 8.87
CA LEU A 39 5.50 3.19 9.32
C LEU A 39 6.65 3.12 10.33
N ASN A 40 6.57 2.25 11.33
CA ASN A 40 7.48 2.22 12.47
C ASN A 40 8.33 0.95 12.52
N GLY A 41 8.48 0.25 11.40
CA GLY A 41 9.24 -0.99 11.38
C GLY A 41 8.48 -2.13 12.06
N VAL A 42 9.23 -3.03 12.68
CA VAL A 42 8.70 -4.21 13.36
C VAL A 42 7.69 -3.88 14.46
N GLU A 43 7.68 -2.66 14.98
CA GLU A 43 6.75 -2.21 16.02
C GLU A 43 5.29 -2.18 15.57
N ASP A 44 5.03 -2.01 14.26
CA ASP A 44 3.67 -1.99 13.71
C ASP A 44 2.94 -3.34 13.88
N TRP A 45 3.69 -4.42 14.12
CA TRP A 45 3.17 -5.77 14.31
C TRP A 45 2.84 -6.10 15.77
N GLY A 46 3.09 -5.18 16.71
CA GLY A 46 2.66 -5.30 18.10
C GLY A 46 3.27 -6.49 18.83
N ASN A 47 2.45 -7.33 19.46
CA ASN A 47 2.92 -8.53 20.15
C ASN A 47 3.13 -9.75 19.23
N ASN A 48 2.69 -9.67 17.97
CA ASN A 48 2.77 -10.77 17.01
C ASN A 48 4.09 -10.78 16.23
N LYS A 49 5.13 -10.08 16.72
CA LYS A 49 6.45 -9.95 16.07
C LYS A 49 7.13 -11.29 15.80
N GLN A 50 6.88 -12.28 16.66
CA GLN A 50 7.51 -13.61 16.57
C GLN A 50 6.81 -14.52 15.56
N GLU A 51 5.49 -14.34 15.37
CA GLU A 51 4.72 -15.08 14.38
C GLU A 51 4.84 -14.46 12.98
N TYR A 52 5.17 -13.16 12.93
CA TYR A 52 5.27 -12.41 11.70
C TYR A 52 6.70 -12.39 11.14
N GLN A 53 6.98 -13.29 10.18
CA GLN A 53 8.32 -13.45 9.60
C GLN A 53 8.65 -12.49 8.43
N GLY A 54 7.73 -11.60 8.02
CA GLY A 54 7.93 -10.76 6.84
C GLY A 54 9.07 -9.75 6.98
N CYS A 55 9.35 -9.38 8.23
CA CYS A 55 10.48 -8.52 8.58
C CYS A 55 11.82 -9.25 8.69
N ALA A 56 11.90 -10.57 8.48
CA ALA A 56 13.14 -11.32 8.63
C ALA A 56 14.11 -11.00 7.50
N CYS A 57 15.30 -10.54 7.87
CA CYS A 57 16.36 -10.27 6.91
C CYS A 57 16.96 -11.59 6.40
N GLU A 58 17.05 -11.73 5.07
CA GLU A 58 17.71 -12.87 4.46
C GLU A 58 19.18 -12.96 4.88
N LYS A 59 19.71 -14.19 5.03
CA LYS A 59 21.10 -14.43 5.46
C LYS A 59 22.12 -13.73 4.57
N GLN A 60 21.81 -13.56 3.29
CA GLN A 60 22.67 -12.88 2.31
C GLN A 60 22.73 -11.36 2.52
N ASP A 61 21.70 -10.75 3.13
CA ASP A 61 21.63 -9.32 3.41
C ASP A 61 22.08 -9.00 4.86
N GLN A 62 22.35 -10.02 5.68
CA GLN A 62 22.87 -9.83 7.03
C GLN A 62 24.25 -9.19 7.01
N GLY A 63 24.42 -8.09 7.73
CA GLY A 63 25.65 -7.29 7.75
C GLY A 63 25.71 -6.19 6.68
N THR A 64 24.69 -6.08 5.83
CA THR A 64 24.50 -4.92 4.93
C THR A 64 23.69 -3.81 5.60
N ASP A 65 23.64 -2.63 4.97
CA ASP A 65 22.85 -1.49 5.46
C ASP A 65 21.33 -1.71 5.46
N PHE A 66 20.86 -2.75 4.77
CA PHE A 66 19.43 -3.10 4.71
C PHE A 66 18.92 -3.70 6.03
N CYS A 67 19.82 -4.27 6.85
CA CYS A 67 19.43 -5.07 8.00
C CYS A 67 20.01 -4.55 9.31
N LYS A 68 19.18 -4.53 10.35
CA LYS A 68 19.59 -4.27 11.73
C LYS A 68 19.45 -5.58 12.51
N GLY A 69 20.55 -6.32 12.65
CA GLY A 69 20.53 -7.67 13.20
C GLY A 69 19.85 -8.64 12.21
N SER A 70 18.81 -9.33 12.65
CA SER A 70 18.06 -10.31 11.83
C SER A 70 16.81 -9.73 11.17
N GLN A 71 16.62 -8.41 11.17
CA GLN A 71 15.41 -7.75 10.64
C GLN A 71 15.73 -6.62 9.68
N TYR A 72 14.86 -6.38 8.70
CA TYR A 72 14.98 -5.22 7.81
C TYR A 72 14.83 -3.92 8.61
N LYS A 73 15.70 -2.95 8.32
CA LYS A 73 15.77 -1.67 9.05
C LYS A 73 14.81 -0.62 8.49
N THR A 74 14.60 -0.64 7.17
CA THR A 74 13.86 0.41 6.46
C THR A 74 12.35 0.18 6.55
N PRO A 75 11.55 1.20 6.93
CA PRO A 75 10.10 1.08 6.92
C PRO A 75 9.55 1.04 5.49
N CYS A 76 8.54 0.20 5.22
CA CYS A 76 8.00 0.04 3.88
C CYS A 76 7.33 1.29 3.33
N SER A 77 6.85 2.21 4.17
CA SER A 77 6.36 3.51 3.69
C SER A 77 7.41 4.30 2.91
N GLU A 78 8.69 4.18 3.25
CA GLU A 78 9.76 4.85 2.49
C GLU A 78 9.93 4.23 1.11
N VAL A 79 9.93 2.90 1.04
CA VAL A 79 10.02 2.17 -0.23
C VAL A 79 8.81 2.43 -1.12
N ILE A 80 7.59 2.38 -0.56
CA ILE A 80 6.35 2.70 -1.29
C ILE A 80 6.39 4.13 -1.83
N LEU A 81 6.84 5.09 -1.03
CA LEU A 81 6.98 6.48 -1.48
C LEU A 81 8.00 6.62 -2.60
N GLU A 82 9.11 5.89 -2.52
CA GLU A 82 10.11 5.88 -3.58
C GLU A 82 9.56 5.26 -4.87
N LEU A 83 8.84 4.14 -4.77
CA LEU A 83 8.17 3.49 -5.91
C LEU A 83 7.16 4.43 -6.58
N ILE A 84 6.35 5.16 -5.80
CA ILE A 84 5.39 6.13 -6.33
C ILE A 84 6.11 7.30 -6.97
N LYS A 85 7.16 7.85 -6.34
CA LYS A 85 7.95 8.95 -6.90
C LYS A 85 8.61 8.56 -8.22
N LYS A 86 9.20 7.37 -8.29
CA LYS A 86 9.85 6.85 -9.49
C LYS A 86 8.86 6.66 -10.64
N ASN A 87 7.64 6.22 -10.34
CA ASN A 87 6.60 5.95 -11.32
C ASN A 87 5.51 7.04 -11.37
N MET A 88 5.81 8.25 -10.88
CA MET A 88 4.80 9.30 -10.68
C MET A 88 4.13 9.71 -12.00
N ILE A 89 4.85 9.65 -13.11
CA ILE A 89 4.31 9.91 -14.45
C ILE A 89 3.19 8.93 -14.81
N ILE A 90 3.40 7.63 -14.52
CA ILE A 90 2.41 6.59 -14.78
C ILE A 90 1.18 6.81 -13.89
N VAL A 91 1.39 7.07 -12.60
CA VAL A 91 0.31 7.34 -11.64
C VAL A 91 -0.53 8.53 -12.07
N MET A 92 0.11 9.63 -12.51
CA MET A 92 -0.60 10.79 -13.04
C MET A 92 -1.39 10.45 -14.30
N GLY A 93 -0.81 9.69 -15.24
CA GLY A 93 -1.49 9.25 -16.45
C GLY A 93 -2.76 8.43 -16.15
N VAL A 94 -2.68 7.48 -15.22
CA VAL A 94 -3.84 6.69 -14.79
C VAL A 94 -4.90 7.58 -14.14
N ALA A 95 -4.51 8.52 -13.28
CA ALA A 95 -5.44 9.44 -12.63
C ALA A 95 -6.20 10.31 -13.65
N PHE A 96 -5.50 10.88 -14.64
CA PHE A 96 -6.15 11.64 -15.71
C PHE A 96 -7.06 10.79 -16.58
N GLY A 97 -6.66 9.55 -16.90
CA GLY A 97 -7.49 8.63 -17.67
C GLY A 97 -8.79 8.27 -16.94
N LEU A 98 -8.71 7.96 -15.64
CA LEU A 98 -9.89 7.67 -14.82
C LEU A 98 -10.82 8.89 -14.71
N ALA A 99 -10.27 10.09 -14.50
CA ALA A 99 -11.06 11.33 -14.45
C ALA A 99 -11.79 11.59 -15.78
N PHE A 100 -11.13 11.34 -16.91
CA PHE A 100 -11.75 11.49 -18.22
C PHE A 100 -12.92 10.51 -18.44
N ILE A 101 -12.73 9.24 -18.08
CA ILE A 101 -13.79 8.21 -18.16
C ILE A 101 -14.97 8.58 -17.26
N GLU A 102 -14.70 9.10 -16.06
CA GLU A 102 -15.74 9.52 -15.11
C GLU A 102 -16.60 10.67 -15.67
N ILE A 103 -15.97 11.69 -16.26
CA ILE A 103 -16.68 12.80 -16.91
C ILE A 103 -17.56 12.28 -18.06
N LEU A 104 -17.02 11.41 -18.91
CA LEU A 104 -17.81 10.78 -19.99
C LEU A 104 -18.99 9.98 -19.44
N GLY A 105 -18.77 9.24 -18.34
CA GLY A 105 -19.82 8.53 -17.63
C GLY A 105 -20.94 9.46 -17.16
N MET A 106 -20.59 10.57 -16.51
CA MET A 106 -21.56 11.59 -16.07
C MET A 106 -22.34 12.20 -17.23
N VAL A 107 -21.67 12.51 -18.35
CA VAL A 107 -22.32 13.07 -19.55
C VAL A 107 -23.32 12.06 -20.14
N PHE A 108 -22.92 10.80 -20.32
CA PHE A 108 -23.82 9.78 -20.85
C PHE A 108 -25.00 9.52 -19.92
N SER A 109 -24.79 9.50 -18.61
CA SER A 109 -25.88 9.40 -17.62
C SER A 109 -26.89 10.53 -17.77
N MET A 110 -26.46 11.78 -17.94
CA MET A 110 -27.36 12.92 -18.15
C MET A 110 -28.13 12.81 -19.48
N ILE A 111 -27.46 12.42 -20.56
CA ILE A 111 -28.12 12.24 -21.87
C ILE A 111 -29.20 11.16 -21.78
N LEU A 112 -28.89 10.01 -21.19
CA LEU A 112 -29.84 8.91 -21.01
C LEU A 112 -31.01 9.31 -20.10
N TYR A 113 -30.75 10.04 -19.01
CA TYR A 113 -31.79 10.57 -18.13
C TYR A 113 -32.78 11.46 -18.89
N CYS A 114 -32.28 12.42 -19.68
CA CYS A 114 -33.12 13.30 -20.49
C CYS A 114 -33.91 12.55 -21.56
N GLN A 115 -33.34 11.49 -22.18
CA GLN A 115 -34.05 10.69 -23.17
C GLN A 115 -35.18 9.85 -22.56
N ILE A 116 -34.98 9.32 -21.36
CA ILE A 116 -36.02 8.56 -20.64
C ILE A 116 -37.14 9.50 -20.18
N GLN A 117 -36.80 10.69 -19.68
CA GLN A 117 -37.80 11.66 -19.21
C GLN A 117 -38.64 12.26 -20.36
N ASN A 118 -38.05 12.42 -21.54
CA ASN A 118 -38.75 12.92 -22.73
C ASN A 118 -39.57 11.82 -23.45
N LYS A 119 -39.70 10.63 -22.87
CA LYS A 119 -40.48 9.51 -23.40
C LYS A 119 -41.63 9.17 -22.47
#